data_AF-A0A3M1IYZ3-F1
#
_entry.id   AF-A0A3M1IYZ3-F1
#
_cell.length_a   1.000
_cell.length_b   1.000
_cell.length_c   1.000
_cell.angle_alpha   90.00
_cell.angle_beta   90.00
_cell.angle_gamma   90.00
#
_symmetry.space_group_name_H-M   'P 1'
#
loop_
_entity.id
_entity.type
_entity.pdbx_description
1 polymer ?
#
loop_
_entity_poly.entity_id
_entity_poly.type
_entity_poly.pdbx_seq_one_letter_code
_entity_poly.pdbx_strand_id
1 'polypeptide(L)'
;MIAIIMGSDSDLPIMRQAADVLTELEIPFELTIVSAHRTPDRMFEFAQKAHSRGVQAIIAGAGGAAHLPGMVASLTPLPVIGVPIKSSNSLDG
;
A
#
# COMPACT_ATOMS: atom_id res chain seq x y z
N MET A 1 -1.05 -4.72 13.65
CA MET A 1 -1.53 -5.26 12.37
C MET A 1 -0.73 -4.66 11.20
N ILE A 2 -0.73 -5.29 10.03
CA ILE A 2 -0.12 -4.74 8.80
C ILE A 2 -1.20 -4.09 7.93
N ALA A 3 -0.90 -2.97 7.30
CA ALA A 3 -1.83 -2.38 6.32
C ALA A 3 -1.33 -2.61 4.89
N ILE A 4 -2.15 -3.23 4.05
CA ILE A 4 -1.91 -3.41 2.63
C ILE A 4 -2.72 -2.37 1.87
N ILE A 5 -2.05 -1.52 1.10
CA ILE A 5 -2.69 -0.49 0.28
C ILE A 5 -2.27 -0.59 -1.17
N MET A 6 -3.18 -0.21 -2.07
CA MET A 6 -2.92 -0.18 -3.50
C MET A 6 -3.65 0.97 -4.19
N GLY A 7 -3.13 1.41 -5.34
CA GLY A 7 -3.68 2.55 -6.06
C GLY A 7 -5.00 2.27 -6.78
N SER A 8 -5.28 1.01 -7.12
CA SER A 8 -6.42 0.59 -7.94
C SER A 8 -6.85 -0.86 -7.69
N ASP A 9 -8.08 -1.22 -8.08
CA ASP A 9 -8.54 -2.63 -8.06
C ASP A 9 -7.71 -3.54 -8.97
N SER A 10 -7.15 -3.02 -10.07
CA SER A 10 -6.29 -3.78 -10.97
C SER A 10 -4.98 -4.24 -10.33
N ASP A 11 -4.56 -3.61 -9.22
CA ASP A 11 -3.39 -4.01 -8.45
C ASP A 11 -3.66 -5.19 -7.49
N LEU A 12 -4.94 -5.46 -7.21
CA LEU A 12 -5.37 -6.45 -6.21
C LEU A 12 -4.85 -7.88 -6.47
N PRO A 13 -4.81 -8.40 -7.72
CA PRO A 13 -4.27 -9.74 -7.97
C PRO A 13 -2.80 -9.91 -7.54
N ILE A 14 -2.00 -8.84 -7.62
CA ILE A 14 -0.60 -8.84 -7.16
C ILE A 14 -0.55 -8.67 -5.65
N MET A 15 -1.24 -7.66 -5.13
CA MET A 15 -1.18 -7.31 -3.70
C MET A 15 -1.83 -8.35 -2.79
N ARG A 16 -2.73 -9.20 -3.30
CA ARG A 16 -3.30 -10.33 -2.55
C ARG A 16 -2.23 -11.33 -2.09
N GLN A 17 -1.13 -11.48 -2.82
CA GLN A 17 -0.05 -12.39 -2.42
C GLN A 17 0.56 -11.98 -1.07
N ALA A 18 0.61 -10.68 -0.75
CA ALA A 18 1.01 -10.20 0.57
C ALA A 18 -0.02 -10.59 1.65
N ALA A 19 -1.32 -10.49 1.34
CA ALA A 19 -2.39 -10.90 2.25
C ALA A 19 -2.37 -12.42 2.53
N ASP A 20 -2.09 -13.23 1.51
CA ASP A 20 -1.99 -14.68 1.62
C ASP A 20 -0.85 -15.07 2.58
N VAL A 21 0.34 -14.46 2.43
CA VAL A 21 1.48 -14.69 3.33
C VAL A 21 1.17 -14.24 4.77
N LEU A 22 0.55 -13.07 4.95
CA LEU A 22 0.17 -12.62 6.29
C LEU A 22 -0.88 -13.54 6.93
N THR A 23 -1.77 -14.13 6.13
CA THR A 23 -2.75 -15.12 6.59
C THR A 23 -2.06 -16.40 7.06
N GLU A 24 -1.11 -16.94 6.28
CA GLU A 24 -0.33 -18.14 6.66
C GLU A 24 0.44 -17.94 7.97
N LEU A 25 0.97 -16.73 8.17
CA LEU A 25 1.70 -16.36 9.39
C LEU A 25 0.79 -15.94 10.57
N GLU A 26 -0.53 -15.99 10.39
CA GLU A 26 -1.52 -15.55 11.37
C GLU A 26 -1.33 -14.09 11.84
N ILE A 27 -0.82 -13.23 10.95
CA ILE A 27 -0.61 -11.81 11.22
C ILE A 27 -1.87 -11.02 10.81
N PRO A 28 -2.53 -10.30 11.73
CA PRO A 28 -3.69 -9.49 11.37
C PRO A 28 -3.33 -8.38 10.37
N PHE A 29 -4.17 -8.19 9.36
CA PHE A 29 -3.99 -7.15 8.36
C PHE A 29 -5.29 -6.48 7.92
N GLU A 30 -5.17 -5.28 7.36
CA GLU A 30 -6.23 -4.62 6.59
C GLU A 30 -5.78 -4.49 5.13
N LEU A 31 -6.73 -4.54 4.19
CA LEU A 31 -6.47 -4.35 2.77
C LEU A 31 -7.45 -3.32 2.21
N THR A 32 -6.94 -2.25 1.60
CA THR A 32 -7.80 -1.18 1.05
C THR A 32 -7.17 -0.43 -0.11
N ILE A 33 -7.99 0.31 -0.86
CA ILE A 33 -7.55 1.12 -1.99
C ILE A 33 -7.31 2.56 -1.53
N VAL A 34 -6.10 3.05 -1.81
CA VAL A 34 -5.63 4.40 -1.50
C VAL A 34 -4.83 4.88 -2.70
N SER A 35 -5.31 5.89 -3.42
CA SER A 35 -4.68 6.35 -4.66
C SER A 35 -3.94 7.66 -4.45
N ALA A 36 -2.63 7.67 -4.68
CA ALA A 36 -1.81 8.88 -4.58
C ALA A 36 -2.24 9.98 -5.56
N HIS A 37 -2.77 9.61 -6.73
CA HIS A 37 -3.15 10.58 -7.77
C HIS A 37 -4.65 10.88 -7.81
N ARG A 38 -5.51 9.92 -7.46
CA ARG A 38 -6.97 10.08 -7.56
C ARG A 38 -7.62 10.48 -6.25
N THR A 39 -7.06 10.06 -5.11
CA THR A 39 -7.59 10.34 -3.78
C THR A 39 -6.48 10.78 -2.82
N PRO A 40 -5.72 11.84 -3.15
CA PRO A 40 -4.57 12.27 -2.35
C PRO A 40 -4.94 12.58 -0.91
N ASP A 41 -6.06 13.29 -0.64
CA ASP A 41 -6.45 13.62 0.73
C ASP A 41 -6.70 12.38 1.60
N ARG A 42 -7.32 11.34 1.02
CA ARG A 42 -7.50 10.05 1.69
C ARG A 42 -6.17 9.36 1.98
N MET A 43 -5.19 9.47 1.07
CA MET A 43 -3.83 8.95 1.29
C MET A 43 -3.16 9.68 2.45
N PHE A 44 -3.25 11.02 2.49
CA PHE A 44 -2.69 11.82 3.57
C PHE A 44 -3.32 11.48 4.91
N GLU A 45 -4.64 11.36 4.96
CA GLU A 45 -5.37 10.98 6.17
C GLU A 45 -4.96 9.57 6.63
N PHE A 46 -4.94 8.61 5.69
CA PHE A 46 -4.54 7.24 5.98
C PHE A 46 -3.13 7.17 6.58
N ALA A 47 -2.14 7.78 5.92
CA ALA A 47 -0.73 7.70 6.31
C ALA A 47 -0.47 8.33 7.70
N GLN A 48 -1.01 9.53 7.92
CA GLN A 48 -0.85 10.24 9.20
C GLN A 48 -1.50 9.50 10.37
N LYS A 49 -2.67 8.89 10.14
CA LYS A 49 -3.42 8.19 11.21
C LYS A 49 -3.02 6.71 11.38
N ALA A 50 -2.23 6.12 10.48
CA ALA A 50 -1.91 4.69 10.53
C ALA A 50 -1.26 4.27 11.85
N HIS A 51 -0.25 5.00 12.32
CA HIS A 51 0.49 4.68 13.54
C HIS A 51 -0.39 4.69 14.80
N SER A 52 -1.38 5.58 14.87
CA SER A 52 -2.32 5.66 16.00
C SER A 52 -3.41 4.57 15.96
N ARG A 53 -3.58 3.85 14.85
CA ARG A 53 -4.56 2.75 14.70
C ARG A 53 -3.99 1.37 15.08
N GLY A 54 -2.76 1.28 15.57
CA GLY A 54 -2.10 0.00 15.86
C GLY A 54 -1.53 -0.71 14.62
N VAL A 55 -1.37 0.02 13.50
CA VAL A 55 -0.61 -0.45 12.34
C VAL A 55 0.87 -0.47 12.71
N GLN A 56 1.59 -1.52 12.31
CA GLN A 56 3.01 -1.71 12.63
C GLN A 56 3.91 -1.55 11.40
N ALA A 57 3.40 -1.86 10.20
CA ALA A 57 4.04 -1.57 8.91
C ALA A 57 2.99 -1.43 7.81
N ILE A 58 3.37 -0.80 6.70
CA ILE A 58 2.52 -0.59 5.53
C ILE A 58 3.17 -1.25 4.31
N ILE A 59 2.41 -2.06 3.57
CA ILE A 59 2.79 -2.61 2.27
C ILE A 59 2.01 -1.86 1.21
N ALA A 60 2.69 -1.10 0.36
CA ALA A 60 2.07 -0.21 -0.62
C ALA A 60 2.42 -0.64 -2.05
N GLY A 61 1.40 -0.99 -2.83
CA GLY A 61 1.52 -1.36 -4.23
C GLY A 61 1.18 -0.23 -5.18
N ALA A 62 2.03 0.02 -6.18
CA ALA A 62 1.72 0.95 -7.26
C ALA A 62 2.52 0.61 -8.54
N GLY A 63 1.93 0.92 -9.70
CA GLY A 63 2.57 0.77 -11.01
C GLY A 63 2.69 2.08 -11.79
N GLY A 64 3.53 2.10 -12.82
CA GLY A 64 3.79 3.30 -13.63
C GLY A 64 4.52 4.38 -12.81
N ALA A 65 3.95 5.58 -12.70
CA ALA A 65 4.47 6.62 -11.81
C ALA A 65 4.14 6.31 -10.34
N ALA A 66 4.81 5.30 -9.78
CA ALA A 66 4.48 4.64 -8.52
C ALA A 66 4.75 5.48 -7.25
N HIS A 67 4.01 6.59 -7.06
CA HIS A 67 4.23 7.53 -5.96
C HIS A 67 3.66 7.09 -4.61
N LEU A 68 2.72 6.15 -4.59
CA LEU A 68 2.01 5.77 -3.36
C LEU A 68 2.97 5.36 -2.22
N PRO A 69 3.97 4.49 -2.42
CA PRO A 69 4.85 4.07 -1.31
C PRO A 69 5.67 5.24 -0.74
N GLY A 70 6.28 6.04 -1.61
CA GLY A 70 7.12 7.17 -1.20
C GLY A 70 6.34 8.28 -0.49
N MET A 71 5.14 8.61 -0.99
CA MET A 71 4.29 9.62 -0.37
C MET A 71 3.73 9.16 0.98
N VAL A 72 3.42 7.88 1.14
CA VAL A 72 2.99 7.35 2.44
C VAL A 72 4.14 7.36 3.44
N ALA A 73 5.34 6.95 3.01
CA ALA A 73 6.54 6.95 3.85
C ALA A 73 6.94 8.35 4.36
N SER A 74 6.65 9.41 3.61
CA SER A 74 6.95 10.78 4.04
C SER A 74 5.96 11.33 5.09
N LEU A 75 4.82 10.68 5.29
CA LEU A 75 3.71 11.15 6.14
C LEU A 75 3.47 10.29 7.38
N THR A 76 4.30 9.27 7.61
CA THR A 76 4.13 8.33 8.72
C THR A 76 5.48 7.90 9.30
N PRO A 77 5.58 7.68 10.62
CA PRO A 77 6.80 7.14 11.22
C PRO A 77 6.93 5.62 11.02
N LEU A 78 5.90 4.96 10.48
CA LEU A 78 5.89 3.51 10.28
C LEU A 78 6.79 3.11 9.10
N PRO A 79 7.40 1.91 9.15
CA PRO A 79 8.08 1.34 8.00
C PRO A 79 7.09 1.10 6.84
N VAL A 80 7.52 1.47 5.63
CA VAL A 80 6.73 1.32 4.39
C VAL A 80 7.51 0.46 3.40
N ILE A 81 6.89 -0.63 2.94
CA ILE A 81 7.42 -1.54 1.93
C ILE A 81 6.73 -1.23 0.61
N GLY A 82 7.49 -0.78 -0.39
CA GLY A 82 6.98 -0.53 -1.73
C GLY A 82 7.01 -1.79 -2.59
N VAL A 83 5.87 -2.14 -3.20
CA VAL A 83 5.75 -3.22 -4.19
C VAL A 83 5.56 -2.59 -5.57
N PRO A 84 6.58 -2.61 -6.44
CA PRO A 84 6.44 -2.13 -7.82
C PRO A 84 5.53 -3.09 -8.60
N ILE A 85 4.48 -2.55 -9.20
CA ILE A 85 3.51 -3.33 -9.98
C ILE A 85 3.73 -3.06 -11.46
N LYS A 86 3.93 -4.13 -12.22
CA LYS A 86 4.02 -4.06 -13.68
C LYS A 86 2.71 -3.49 -14.24
N SER A 87 2.77 -2.28 -14.77
CA SER A 87 1.63 -1.66 -15.45
C SER A 87 1.66 -2.02 -16.94
N SER A 88 0.48 -2.07 -17.57
CA SER A 88 0.35 -2.34 -19.01
C SER A 88 1.12 -1.34 -19.89
N ASN A 89 1.42 -0.16 -19.35
CA ASN A 89 2.10 0.94 -20.04
C ASN A 89 3.50 1.19 -19.46
N SER A 90 4.03 0.27 -18.66
CA SER A 90 5.35 0.38 -18.02
C SER A 90 6.42 -0.37 -18.83
N LEU A 91 7.67 0.09 -18.70
CA LEU A 91 8.86 -0.57 -19.24
C LEU A 91 9.24 -1.75 -18.33
N ASP A 92 8.43 -2.80 -18.35
CA ASP A 92 8.56 -4.03 -17.56
C ASP A 92 8.33 -3.97 -16.04
N GLY A 93 7.92 -2.80 -15.52
CA GLY A 93 7.55 -2.61 -14.10
C GLY A 93 8.63 -1.91 -13.32
#